data_AF-A0A8C3TLD8-F1
#
_entry.id   AF-A0A8C3TLD8-F1
#
_cell.length_a   1.000
_cell.length_b   1.000
_cell.length_c   1.000
_cell.angle_alpha   90.00
_cell.angle_beta   90.00
_cell.angle_gamma   90.00
#
_symmetry.space_group_name_H-M   'P 1'
#
loop_
_entity.id
_entity.type
_entity.pdbx_description
1 polymer ?
#
loop_
_entity_poly.entity_id
_entity_poly.type
_entity_poly.pdbx_seq_one_letter_code
_entity_poly.pdbx_strand_id
1 'polypeptide(L)' 'LSGRDSLQCGLCGRVLEEPLSTPCGHVFCAGCLLPWAARRRRCPLRCRPLAAAELRPVLPLRSLVQKLEPPDPVAR' A
#
# COMPACT_ATOMS: atom_id res chain seq x y z
N LEU A 1 11.45 -15.14 3.09
CA LEU A 1 10.83 -13.82 2.87
C LEU A 1 9.57 -13.78 3.74
N SER A 2 9.66 -13.18 4.92
CA SER A 2 8.54 -13.10 5.86
C SER A 2 7.41 -12.27 5.24
N GLY A 3 6.22 -12.84 5.07
CA GLY A 3 5.07 -12.18 4.42
C GLY A 3 4.49 -10.95 5.13
N ARG A 4 5.22 -10.32 6.06
CA ARG A 4 4.81 -9.14 6.84
C ARG A 4 5.26 -7.82 6.21
N ASP A 5 6.41 -7.80 5.52
CA ASP A 5 6.96 -6.57 4.94
C ASP A 5 6.21 -6.12 3.68
N SER A 6 5.39 -7.00 3.09
CA SER A 6 4.61 -6.76 1.88
C SER A 6 3.37 -5.87 2.11
N LEU A 7 3.02 -5.59 3.37
CA LEU A 7 1.80 -4.89 3.75
C LEU A 7 2.05 -3.49 4.34
N GLN A 8 3.32 -3.07 4.41
CA GLN A 8 3.69 -1.75 4.91
C GLN A 8 3.84 -0.75 3.77
N CYS A 9 3.33 0.46 3.99
CA CYS A 9 3.50 1.55 3.05
C CYS A 9 4.93 2.10 3.15
N GLY A 10 5.70 2.02 2.07
CA GLY A 10 7.05 2.60 2.01
C GLY A 10 7.14 4.13 2.11
N LEU A 11 6.00 4.85 2.21
CA LEU A 11 5.96 6.30 2.42
C LEU A 11 5.69 6.70 3.87
N CYS A 12 4.83 5.97 4.58
CA CYS A 12 4.45 6.31 5.96
C CYS A 12 4.84 5.26 7.01
N GLY A 13 5.38 4.11 6.59
CA GLY A 13 5.79 3.00 7.45
C GLY A 13 4.65 2.23 8.12
N ARG A 14 3.39 2.66 7.95
CA ARG A 14 2.20 2.02 8.52
C ARG A 14 1.68 0.91 7.60
N VAL A 15 0.79 0.07 8.13
CA VAL A 15 0.00 -0.88 7.33
C VAL A 15 -0.76 -0.12 6.24
N LEU A 16 -0.84 -0.71 5.04
CA LEU A 16 -1.52 -0.12 3.89
C LEU A 16 -3.01 0.15 4.17
N GLU A 17 -3.40 1.41 4.05
CA GLU A 17 -4.78 1.88 4.18
C GLU A 17 -5.27 2.36 2.80
N GLU A 18 -6.36 1.78 2.32
CA GLU A 18 -6.90 2.00 0.97
C GLU A 18 -5.79 1.93 -0.11
N PRO A 19 -5.14 0.76 -0.26
CA PRO A 19 -3.94 0.65 -1.09
C PRO A 19 -4.21 0.99 -2.55
N LEU A 20 -3.33 1.81 -3.13
CA LEU A 20 -3.23 2.05 -4.56
C LEU A 20 -1.95 1.43 -5.09
N SER A 21 -2.05 0.75 -6.22
CA SER A 21 -0.91 0.26 -6.99
C SER A 21 -0.52 1.24 -8.09
N THR A 22 0.79 1.41 -8.24
CA THR A 22 1.41 2.08 -9.40
C THR A 22 1.45 1.13 -10.60
N PRO A 23 1.58 1.63 -11.85
CA PRO A 23 1.75 0.78 -13.02
C PRO A 23 2.95 -0.16 -12.95
N CYS A 24 3.99 0.19 -12.17
CA CYS A 24 5.14 -0.67 -11.93
C CYS A 24 4.94 -1.72 -10.82
N GLY A 25 3.74 -1.84 -10.24
CA GLY A 25 3.38 -2.86 -9.25
C GLY A 25 3.61 -2.50 -7.79
N HIS A 26 4.25 -1.36 -7.48
CA HIS A 26 4.45 -0.91 -6.11
C HIS A 26 3.17 -0.32 -5.50
N VAL A 27 2.92 -0.63 -4.22
CA VAL A 27 1.67 -0.34 -3.51
C VAL A 27 1.92 0.62 -2.34
N PHE A 28 1.04 1.61 -2.18
CA PHE A 28 1.10 2.61 -1.11
C PHE A 28 -0.31 3.00 -0.66
N CYS A 29 -0.47 3.65 0.49
CA CYS A 29 -1.78 4.18 0.90
C CYS A 29 -2.29 5.22 -0.10
N ALA A 30 -3.58 5.28 -0.38
CA ALA A 30 -4.18 6.31 -1.23
C ALA A 30 -3.80 7.72 -0.78
N GLY A 31 -3.93 7.99 0.52
CA GLY A 31 -3.58 9.28 1.12
C GLY A 31 -2.09 9.65 1.03
N CYS A 32 -1.21 8.67 0.80
CA CYS A 32 0.22 8.92 0.59
C CYS A 32 0.56 9.08 -0.91
N LEU A 33 -0.03 8.23 -1.75
CA LEU A 33 0.35 8.14 -3.17
C LEU A 33 -0.26 9.24 -4.03
N LEU A 34 -1.50 9.65 -3.76
CA LEU A 34 -2.18 10.68 -4.56
C LEU A 34 -1.46 12.05 -4.48
N PRO A 35 -1.13 12.59 -3.28
CA PRO A 35 -0.38 13.85 -3.21
C PRO A 35 1.02 13.74 -3.80
N TRP A 36 1.66 12.57 -3.66
CA TRP A 36 2.98 12.31 -4.25
C TRP A 36 2.93 12.34 -5.78
N ALA A 37 1.98 11.62 -6.38
CA ALA A 37 1.80 11.57 -7.84
C ALA A 37 1.51 12.96 -8.42
N ALA A 38 0.69 13.77 -7.75
CA ALA A 38 0.39 15.14 -8.16
C ALA A 38 1.64 16.05 -8.19
N ARG A 39 2.56 15.87 -7.23
CA ARG A 39 3.76 16.74 -7.08
C ARG A 39 4.98 16.25 -7.85
N ARG A 40 5.25 14.95 -7.83
CA ARG A 40 6.52 14.36 -8.31
C ARG A 40 6.38 13.65 -9.66
N ARG A 41 5.16 13.26 -10.05
CA ARG A 41 4.84 12.52 -11.29
C ARG A 41 5.75 11.30 -11.56
N ARG A 42 6.20 10.63 -10.49
CA ARG A 42 7.10 9.48 -10.54
C ARG A 42 6.79 8.53 -9.39
N CYS A 43 6.95 7.24 -9.62
CA CYS A 43 6.87 6.24 -8.56
C CYS A 43 7.79 6.62 -7.38
N PRO A 44 7.36 6.46 -6.10
CA PRO A 44 8.21 6.72 -4.94
C PRO A 44 9.55 5.96 -4.95
N LEU A 45 9.58 4.76 -5.54
CA LEU A 45 10.81 3.97 -5.74
C LEU A 45 11.56 4.30 -7.03
N ARG A 46 11.20 5.39 -7.71
CA ARG A 46 11.86 5.96 -8.89
C ARG A 46 11.93 5.03 -10.12
N CYS A 47 11.08 4.01 -10.17
CA CYS A 47 11.10 3.03 -11.26
C CYS A 47 10.64 3.62 -12.60
N ARG A 48 9.49 4.31 -12.62
CA ARG A 48 8.84 4.83 -13.85
C ARG A 48 8.08 6.14 -13.58
N PRO A 49 7.84 6.99 -14.60
CA PRO A 49 6.89 8.09 -14.52
C PRO A 49 5.51 7.62 -14.05
N LEU A 50 4.75 8.53 -13.44
CA LEU A 50 3.48 8.22 -12.80
C LEU A 50 2.49 9.36 -12.96
N ALA A 51 1.32 9.09 -13.54
CA ALA A 51 0.16 9.98 -13.48
C ALA A 51 -0.89 9.44 -12.49
N ALA A 52 -1.61 10.35 -11.83
CA ALA A 52 -2.64 9.98 -10.84
C ALA A 52 -3.76 9.12 -11.46
N ALA A 53 -4.09 9.33 -12.74
CA ALA A 53 -5.09 8.55 -13.46
C ALA A 53 -4.67 7.09 -13.72
N GLU A 54 -3.38 6.75 -13.58
CA GLU A 54 -2.87 5.40 -13.79
C GLU A 54 -2.86 4.56 -12.50
N LEU A 55 -3.22 5.17 -11.37
CA LEU A 55 -3.28 4.49 -10.08
C LEU A 55 -4.48 3.55 -10.04
N ARG A 56 -4.26 2.30 -9.61
CA ARG A 56 -5.32 1.31 -9.51
C ARG A 56 -5.56 0.92 -8.05
N PRO A 57 -6.81 0.97 -7.56
CA PRO A 57 -7.12 0.47 -6.23
C PRO A 57 -6.81 -1.01 -6.16
N VAL A 58 -6.15 -1.42 -5.08
CA VAL A 58 -5.95 -2.81 -4.72
C VAL A 58 -7.05 -3.17 -3.73
N LEU A 59 -7.67 -4.33 -3.91
CA LEU A 59 -8.69 -4.79 -2.97
C LEU A 59 -8.13 -4.74 -1.54
N PRO A 60 -8.92 -4.26 -0.55
CA PRO A 60 -8.37 -3.96 0.76
C PRO A 60 -7.76 -5.20 1.42
N LEU A 61 -6.43 -5.22 1.54
CA LEU A 61 -5.71 -6.34 2.15
C LEU A 61 -6.10 -6.53 3.63
N ARG A 62 -6.70 -5.51 4.27
CA ARG A 62 -7.34 -5.62 5.60
C ARG A 62 -8.32 -6.80 5.71
N SER A 63 -9.03 -7.13 4.63
CA SER A 63 -9.98 -8.26 4.61
C SER A 63 -9.27 -9.63 4.64
N LEU A 64 -7.98 -9.67 4.27
CA LEU A 64 -7.14 -10.86 4.35
C LEU A 64 -6.33 -10.91 5.64
N VAL A 65 -5.87 -9.76 6.17
CA VAL A 65 -5.13 -9.70 7.45
C VAL A 65 -6.00 -10.21 8.61
N GLN A 66 -7.28 -9.81 8.68
CA GLN A 66 -8.23 -10.32 9.68
C GLN A 66 -8.49 -11.84 9.58
N LYS A 67 -8.14 -12.49 8.46
CA LYS A 67 -8.24 -13.94 8.28
C LYS A 67 -6.92 -14.67 8.55
N LEU A 68 -5.80 -13.94 8.60
CA LEU A 68 -4.46 -14.48 8.80
C LEU A 68 -3.97 -14.29 10.24
N GLU A 69 -4.69 -13.50 11.03
CA GLU A 69 -4.50 -13.40 12.47
C GLU A 69 -5.26 -14.55 13.15
N PRO A 70 -4.58 -15.53 13.79
CA PRO A 70 -5.27 -16.37 14.77
C PRO A 70 -5.87 -15.45 15.84
N PRO A 71 -7.06 -15.75 16.38
CA PRO A 71 -7.65 -14.96 17.44
C PRO A 71 -6.62 -14.80 18.57
N ASP A 72 -6.43 -13.57 19.01
CA ASP A 72 -5.49 -13.21 20.07
C ASP A 72 -5.76 -14.10 21.30
N PRO A 73 -4.79 -14.92 21.77
CA PRO A 73 -5.01 -15.80 22.92
C PRO A 73 -5.18 -15.06 24.25
N VAL A 74 -5.12 -13.72 24.23
CA VAL A 74 -5.17 -12.82 25.40
C VAL A 74 -6.37 -11.85 25.37
N ALA A 75 -7.44 -12.16 24.64
CA ALA A 75 -8.73 -11.54 24.94
C ALA A 75 -9.27 -12.11 26.28
N ARG A 76 -8.92 -11.45 27.40
CA ARG A 76 -9.58 -11.64 28.70
C ARG A 76 -10.92 -10.92 28.71
#